data_AF-A0A2S2QMN5-F1
#
_entry.id   AF-A0A2S2QMN5-F1
#
_cell.length_a   1.000
_cell.length_b   1.000
_cell.length_c   1.000
_cell.angle_alpha   90.00
_cell.angle_beta   90.00
_cell.angle_gamma   90.00
#
_symmetry.space_group_name_H-M   'P 1'
#
loop_
_entity.id
_entity.type
_entity.pdbx_description
1 polymer ?
#
loop_
_entity_poly.entity_id
_entity_poly.type
_entity_poly.pdbx_seq_one_letter_code
_entity_poly.pdbx_strand_id
1 'polypeptide(L)'
;KWGFPNCSGSIDGKHIRINAPAHSGSMFRNYKCFFSIVLQAVVDANYRFLAVDMGAYGKESDGGIFSHSNLSQQLENGALNANQEKVLPGSNIALPHFLVGDEAYPLKTYLMRPYHQKIWAQKKKYLTNA
;
A
#
# COMPACT_ATOMS: atom_id res chain seq x y z
N LYS A 1 20.18 -0.20 -1.55
CA LYS A 1 19.37 -1.13 -0.73
C LYS A 1 18.04 -1.38 -1.46
N TRP A 2 17.55 -2.62 -1.42
CA TRP A 2 16.37 -3.18 -2.15
C TRP A 2 16.42 -3.24 -3.68
N GLY A 3 17.34 -2.52 -4.34
CA GLY A 3 17.53 -2.63 -5.79
C GLY A 3 16.36 -2.06 -6.61
N PHE A 4 15.47 -1.31 -5.97
CA PHE A 4 14.31 -0.68 -6.59
C PHE A 4 14.45 0.84 -6.47
N PRO A 5 14.98 1.53 -7.51
CA PRO A 5 15.23 2.96 -7.46
C PRO A 5 13.97 3.76 -7.16
N ASN A 6 14.12 4.90 -6.48
CA ASN A 6 13.04 5.83 -6.09
C ASN A 6 11.94 5.23 -5.20
N CYS A 7 12.08 3.99 -4.73
CA CYS A 7 11.18 3.41 -3.73
C CYS A 7 11.47 4.03 -2.35
N SER A 8 10.49 4.73 -1.79
CA SER A 8 10.58 5.33 -0.45
C SER A 8 10.26 4.34 0.67
N GLY A 9 9.45 3.32 0.40
CA GLY A 9 9.07 2.32 1.39
C GLY A 9 7.95 1.40 0.91
N SER A 10 7.56 0.47 1.77
CA SER A 10 6.41 -0.43 1.55
C SER A 10 5.26 -0.08 2.48
N ILE A 11 4.03 -0.13 1.97
CA ILE A 11 2.79 0.07 2.72
C ILE A 11 2.05 -1.27 2.87
N ASP A 12 1.56 -1.55 4.06
CA ASP A 12 0.73 -2.73 4.33
C ASP A 12 -0.25 -2.49 5.50
N GLY A 13 -1.33 -3.27 5.52
CA GLY A 13 -2.33 -3.28 6.57
C GLY A 13 -2.18 -4.49 7.50
N LYS A 14 -2.42 -4.27 8.79
CA LYS A 14 -2.37 -5.32 9.81
C LYS A 14 -3.58 -5.25 10.73
N HIS A 15 -4.33 -6.34 10.80
CA HIS A 15 -5.40 -6.50 11.77
C HIS A 15 -4.84 -6.68 13.19
N ILE A 16 -5.22 -5.77 14.09
CA ILE A 16 -5.01 -5.88 15.52
C ILE A 16 -6.30 -6.41 16.14
N ARG A 17 -6.22 -7.58 16.76
CA ARG A 17 -7.38 -8.23 17.38
C ARG A 17 -7.88 -7.40 18.56
N ILE A 18 -9.19 -7.22 18.65
CA ILE A 18 -9.87 -6.55 19.75
C ILE A 18 -11.06 -7.39 20.23
N ASN A 19 -11.57 -7.05 21.42
CA ASN A 19 -12.92 -7.47 21.81
C ASN A 19 -13.94 -6.65 21.02
N ALA A 20 -15.08 -7.27 20.68
CA ALA A 20 -16.16 -6.58 19.99
C ALA A 20 -16.65 -5.39 20.83
N PRO A 21 -16.61 -4.16 20.30
CA PRO A 21 -17.19 -3.02 21.01
C PRO A 21 -18.70 -3.21 21.16
N ALA A 22 -19.28 -2.69 22.24
CA ALA A 22 -20.72 -2.79 22.48
C ALA A 22 -21.50 -2.16 21.31
N HIS A 23 -22.58 -2.81 20.89
CA HIS A 23 -23.45 -2.35 19.80
C HIS A 23 -22.75 -2.10 18.45
N SER A 24 -21.57 -2.68 18.20
CA SER A 24 -20.82 -2.45 16.96
C SER A 24 -21.27 -3.29 15.75
N GLY A 25 -22.17 -4.25 15.97
CA GLY A 25 -22.53 -5.24 14.96
C GLY A 25 -21.29 -5.93 14.35
N SER A 26 -21.23 -6.00 13.02
CA SER A 26 -20.12 -6.60 12.26
C SER A 26 -19.03 -5.60 11.83
N MET A 27 -19.08 -4.33 12.27
CA MET A 27 -18.14 -3.29 11.81
C MET A 27 -16.68 -3.70 11.99
N PHE A 28 -16.32 -4.23 13.15
CA PHE A 28 -14.96 -4.66 13.44
C PHE A 28 -14.66 -6.10 13.00
N ARG A 29 -15.64 -6.83 12.46
CA ARG A 29 -15.49 -8.23 12.06
C ARG A 29 -14.75 -8.29 10.72
N ASN A 30 -13.58 -8.91 10.70
CA ASN A 30 -12.80 -9.09 9.48
C ASN A 30 -13.14 -10.38 8.73
N TYR A 31 -12.53 -10.55 7.55
CA TYR A 31 -12.71 -11.72 6.69
C TYR A 31 -12.21 -13.04 7.30
N LYS A 32 -11.38 -12.98 8.36
CA LYS A 32 -10.92 -14.14 9.13
C LYS A 32 -11.83 -14.45 10.32
N CYS A 33 -13.03 -13.88 10.36
CA CYS A 33 -14.02 -14.13 11.40
C CYS A 33 -13.53 -13.80 12.82
N PHE A 34 -12.78 -12.71 13.00
CA PHE A 34 -12.50 -12.13 14.32
C PHE A 34 -12.67 -10.61 14.32
N PHE A 35 -12.81 -10.00 15.51
CA PHE A 35 -12.94 -8.56 15.65
C PHE A 35 -11.58 -7.89 15.67
N SER A 36 -11.40 -6.83 14.89
CA SER A 36 -10.12 -6.12 14.76
C SER A 36 -10.31 -4.66 14.40
N ILE A 37 -9.32 -3.86 14.74
CA ILE A 37 -9.01 -2.60 14.06
C ILE A 37 -7.85 -2.83 13.10
N VAL A 38 -7.72 -2.01 12.08
CA VAL A 38 -6.60 -2.07 11.14
C VAL A 38 -5.56 -1.01 11.50
N LEU A 39 -4.29 -1.43 11.48
CA LEU A 39 -3.12 -0.58 11.47
C LEU A 39 -2.56 -0.59 10.05
N GLN A 40 -2.47 0.57 9.41
CA GLN A 40 -1.80 0.75 8.13
C GLN A 40 -0.46 1.44 8.37
N ALA A 41 0.63 0.89 7.84
CA ALA A 41 1.96 1.42 8.10
C ALA A 41 2.83 1.46 6.85
N VAL A 42 3.69 2.46 6.79
CA VAL A 42 4.75 2.61 5.79
C VAL A 42 6.10 2.37 6.45
N VAL A 43 6.90 1.48 5.87
CA VAL A 43 8.23 1.13 6.39
C VAL A 43 9.30 1.39 5.33
N ASP A 44 10.39 2.04 5.72
CA ASP A 44 11.51 2.37 4.83
C ASP A 44 12.46 1.19 4.63
N ALA A 45 13.46 1.43 3.79
CA ALA A 45 14.51 0.49 3.47
C ALA A 45 15.39 0.05 4.66
N ASN A 46 15.30 0.72 5.80
CA ASN A 46 16.05 0.45 7.02
C ASN A 46 15.16 -0.09 8.13
N TYR A 47 13.97 -0.59 7.79
CA TYR A 47 12.97 -1.13 8.72
C TYR A 47 12.45 -0.09 9.73
N ARG A 48 12.40 1.19 9.33
CA ARG A 48 11.87 2.29 10.15
C ARG A 48 10.47 2.65 9.69
N PHE A 49 9.57 2.84 10.63
CA PHE A 49 8.25 3.39 10.34
C PHE A 49 8.38 4.84 9.85
N LEU A 50 7.86 5.10 8.66
CA LEU A 50 7.74 6.45 8.10
C LEU A 50 6.37 7.06 8.41
N ALA A 51 5.34 6.22 8.46
CA ALA A 51 3.98 6.60 8.82
C ALA A 51 3.25 5.39 9.43
N VAL A 52 2.34 5.68 10.36
CA VAL A 52 1.42 4.70 10.95
C VAL A 52 0.07 5.38 11.10
N ASP A 53 -0.98 4.76 10.58
CA ASP A 53 -2.37 5.15 10.74
C ASP A 53 -3.13 3.97 11.39
N MET A 54 -3.98 4.24 12.37
CA MET A 54 -4.66 3.21 13.17
C MET A 54 -6.10 3.59 13.47
N GLY A 55 -6.97 2.59 13.47
CA GLY A 55 -8.34 2.73 13.99
C GLY A 55 -9.44 2.47 12.97
N ALA A 56 -9.07 2.18 11.72
CA ALA A 56 -10.04 1.74 10.71
C ALA A 56 -10.74 0.44 11.12
N TYR A 57 -11.97 0.26 10.63
CA TYR A 57 -12.78 -0.89 10.98
C TYR A 57 -12.21 -2.17 10.38
N GLY A 58 -12.26 -3.27 11.13
CA GLY A 58 -11.75 -4.57 10.68
C GLY A 58 -12.39 -5.15 9.42
N LYS A 59 -13.58 -4.66 9.01
CA LYS A 59 -14.22 -5.06 7.75
C LYS A 59 -13.65 -4.38 6.51
N GLU A 60 -12.91 -3.29 6.67
CA GLU A 60 -12.44 -2.46 5.57
C GLU A 60 -11.21 -3.09 4.90
N SER A 61 -11.07 -2.87 3.59
CA SER A 61 -9.89 -3.28 2.83
C SER A 61 -8.77 -2.25 2.93
N ASP A 62 -7.53 -2.67 2.72
CA ASP A 62 -6.38 -1.77 2.80
C ASP A 62 -6.45 -0.59 1.82
N GLY A 63 -6.94 -0.84 0.60
CA GLY A 63 -7.18 0.22 -0.38
C GLY A 63 -8.32 1.17 0.00
N GLY A 64 -9.37 0.65 0.65
CA GLY A 64 -10.43 1.47 1.23
C GLY A 64 -9.85 2.42 2.28
N ILE A 65 -9.18 1.83 3.29
CA ILE A 65 -8.52 2.55 4.38
C ILE A 65 -7.57 3.61 3.85
N PHE A 66 -6.73 3.25 2.88
CA PHE A 66 -5.80 4.16 2.25
C PHE A 66 -6.53 5.37 1.65
N SER A 67 -7.59 5.15 0.86
CA SER A 67 -8.27 6.21 0.10
C SER A 67 -8.83 7.36 0.96
N HIS A 68 -9.12 7.11 2.24
CA HIS A 68 -9.60 8.11 3.19
C HIS A 68 -8.64 8.36 4.36
N SER A 69 -7.42 7.83 4.29
CA SER A 69 -6.38 8.05 5.31
C SER A 69 -5.76 9.43 5.19
N ASN A 70 -5.24 9.96 6.30
CA ASN A 70 -4.39 11.15 6.28
C ASN A 70 -3.10 10.90 5.49
N LEU A 71 -2.60 9.66 5.51
CA LEU A 71 -1.42 9.25 4.74
C LEU A 71 -1.61 9.49 3.23
N SER A 72 -2.76 9.09 2.67
CA SER A 72 -3.04 9.31 1.25
C SER A 72 -3.08 10.80 0.91
N GLN A 73 -3.71 11.62 1.76
CA GLN A 73 -3.75 13.08 1.56
C GLN A 73 -2.35 13.69 1.60
N GLN A 74 -1.49 13.26 2.53
CA GLN A 74 -0.12 13.74 2.60
C GLN A 74 0.71 13.33 1.38
N LEU A 75 0.54 12.10 0.88
CA LEU A 75 1.20 11.64 -0.35
C LEU A 75 0.75 12.43 -1.57
N GLU A 76 -0.54 12.73 -1.70
CA GLU A 76 -1.07 13.60 -2.77
C GLU A 76 -0.45 15.01 -2.71
N ASN A 77 -0.22 15.51 -1.48
CA ASN A 77 0.44 16.79 -1.23
C ASN A 77 1.98 16.72 -1.32
N GLY A 78 2.56 15.58 -1.74
CA GLY A 78 4.00 15.46 -2.02
C GLY A 78 4.86 14.95 -0.87
N ALA A 79 4.26 14.44 0.22
CA ALA A 79 5.02 13.77 1.28
C ALA A 79 5.84 12.59 0.73
N LEU A 80 6.92 12.24 1.43
CA LEU A 80 7.86 11.18 0.99
C LEU A 80 8.42 11.41 -0.42
N ASN A 81 8.50 12.67 -0.85
CA ASN A 81 8.97 13.10 -2.17
C ASN A 81 8.11 12.56 -3.34
N ALA A 82 6.83 12.28 -3.07
CA ALA A 82 5.86 11.77 -4.05
C ALA A 82 5.68 12.65 -5.30
N ASN A 83 5.96 13.95 -5.19
CA ASN A 83 5.88 14.90 -6.31
C ASN A 83 7.26 15.36 -6.80
N GLN A 84 8.36 14.80 -6.27
CA GLN A 84 9.72 15.16 -6.68
C GLN A 84 10.31 14.08 -7.58
N GLU A 85 10.49 14.45 -8.84
CA GLU A 85 11.13 13.57 -9.81
C GLU A 85 12.62 13.39 -9.53
N LYS A 86 13.07 12.16 -9.68
CA LYS A 86 14.48 11.79 -9.59
C LYS A 86 14.83 10.88 -10.76
N VAL A 87 15.90 11.21 -11.45
CA VAL A 87 16.41 10.42 -12.58
C VAL A 87 16.82 9.03 -12.10
N LEU A 88 16.33 8.01 -12.78
CA LEU A 88 16.71 6.63 -12.47
C LEU A 88 18.18 6.39 -12.82
N PRO A 89 18.92 5.64 -11.99
CA PRO A 89 20.32 5.32 -12.25
C PRO A 89 20.54 4.73 -13.65
N GLY A 90 21.46 5.30 -14.42
CA GLY A 90 21.82 4.80 -15.75
C GLY A 90 20.78 5.07 -16.85
N SER A 91 19.86 6.02 -16.65
CA SER A 91 18.87 6.40 -17.65
C SER A 91 18.65 7.92 -17.68
N ASN A 92 17.88 8.40 -18.65
CA ASN A 92 17.35 9.77 -18.70
C ASN A 92 15.88 9.84 -18.27
N ILE A 93 15.35 8.77 -17.66
CA ILE A 93 13.96 8.69 -17.22
C ILE A 93 13.88 9.27 -15.80
N ALA A 94 13.10 10.32 -15.63
CA ALA A 94 12.78 10.89 -14.33
C ALA A 94 11.45 10.32 -13.82
N LEU A 95 11.43 9.81 -12.59
CA LEU A 95 10.21 9.32 -11.95
C LEU A 95 10.10 9.89 -10.53
N PRO A 96 8.88 10.14 -10.02
CA PRO A 96 8.70 10.49 -8.63
C PRO A 96 9.15 9.36 -7.70
N HIS A 97 9.31 9.69 -6.42
CA HIS A 97 9.38 8.65 -5.42
C HIS A 97 8.01 8.02 -5.20
N PHE A 98 8.00 6.74 -4.87
CA PHE A 98 6.76 6.00 -4.69
C PHE A 98 6.87 4.99 -3.54
N LEU A 99 5.71 4.56 -3.05
CA LEU A 99 5.57 3.42 -2.16
C LEU A 99 5.21 2.18 -2.96
N VAL A 100 5.52 1.01 -2.42
CA VAL A 100 5.01 -0.27 -2.92
C VAL A 100 3.99 -0.85 -1.96
N GLY A 101 2.83 -1.26 -2.48
CA GLY A 101 1.79 -1.94 -1.74
C GLY A 101 1.40 -3.26 -2.39
N ASP A 102 0.58 -4.03 -1.71
CA ASP A 102 -0.02 -5.23 -2.28
C ASP A 102 -1.14 -4.89 -3.29
N GLU A 103 -1.82 -5.91 -3.79
CA GLU A 103 -2.87 -5.76 -4.81
C GLU A 103 -4.13 -5.03 -4.31
N ALA A 104 -4.35 -4.96 -2.99
CA ALA A 104 -5.51 -4.29 -2.40
C ALA A 104 -5.42 -2.77 -2.51
N TYR A 105 -4.22 -2.22 -2.70
CA TYR A 105 -4.00 -0.79 -2.88
C TYR A 105 -4.34 -0.32 -4.31
N PRO A 106 -4.70 0.97 -4.51
CA PRO A 106 -4.85 1.53 -5.85
C PRO A 106 -3.49 1.77 -6.51
N LEU A 107 -3.46 1.76 -7.85
CA LEU A 107 -2.29 2.22 -8.61
C LEU A 107 -2.31 3.75 -8.73
N LYS A 108 -1.25 4.42 -8.27
CA LYS A 108 -1.06 5.88 -8.32
C LYS A 108 0.39 6.19 -8.72
N THR A 109 0.69 7.45 -9.04
CA THR A 109 2.06 7.92 -9.35
C THR A 109 3.01 7.73 -8.17
N TYR A 110 2.50 7.83 -6.94
CA TYR A 110 3.24 7.68 -5.68
C TYR A 110 3.00 6.32 -4.97
N LEU A 111 2.21 5.41 -5.57
CA LEU A 111 1.90 4.11 -4.99
C LEU A 111 1.78 3.03 -6.08
N MET A 112 2.79 2.17 -6.14
CA MET A 112 2.84 1.04 -7.05
C MET A 112 2.30 -0.23 -6.41
N ARG A 113 1.65 -1.06 -7.21
CA ARG A 113 1.13 -2.38 -6.83
C ARG A 113 1.53 -3.43 -7.86
N PRO A 114 1.63 -4.72 -7.50
CA PRO A 114 1.90 -5.77 -8.46
C PRO A 114 0.81 -5.85 -9.53
N TYR A 115 1.17 -6.35 -10.71
CA TYR A 115 0.18 -6.68 -11.74
C TYR A 115 -0.77 -7.76 -11.24
N HIS A 116 -2.06 -7.58 -11.53
CA HIS A 116 -3.09 -8.52 -11.13
C HIS A 116 -2.78 -9.92 -11.65
N GLN A 117 -2.65 -10.90 -10.75
CA GLN A 117 -2.06 -12.21 -11.08
C GLN A 117 -2.82 -12.97 -12.19
N LYS A 118 -4.15 -12.85 -12.21
CA LYS A 118 -5.00 -13.42 -13.28
C LYS A 118 -4.65 -12.89 -14.68
N ILE A 119 -4.30 -11.61 -14.79
CA ILE A 119 -3.89 -10.97 -16.04
C ILE A 119 -2.46 -11.40 -16.40
N TRP A 120 -1.58 -11.51 -15.40
CA TRP A 120 -0.21 -11.99 -15.60
C TRP A 120 -0.15 -13.43 -16.14
N ALA A 121 -0.96 -14.34 -15.61
CA ALA A 121 -1.04 -15.72 -16.08
C ALA A 121 -1.45 -15.82 -17.55
N GLN A 122 -2.38 -14.95 -18.01
CA GLN A 122 -2.75 -14.87 -19.42
C GLN A 122 -1.63 -14.29 -20.28
N LYS A 123 -1.03 -13.16 -19.87
CA LYS A 123 0.08 -12.53 -20.62
C LYS A 123 1.33 -13.41 -20.74
N LYS A 124 1.68 -14.16 -19.69
CA LYS A 124 2.83 -15.06 -19.70
C LYS A 124 2.71 -16.13 -20.80
N LYS A 125 1.49 -16.64 -21.04
CA LYS A 125 1.19 -17.60 -22.11
C LYS A 125 1.44 -17.03 -23.52
N TYR A 126 1.27 -15.72 -23.72
CA TYR A 126 1.53 -15.08 -25.01
C TYR A 126 3.01 -14.70 -25.20
N LEU A 127 3.72 -14.37 -24.12
CA LEU A 127 5.13 -13.95 -24.17
C LEU A 127 6.13 -15.12 -24.22
N THR A 128 5.75 -16.32 -23.78
CA THR A 128 6.61 -17.51 -23.86
C THR A 128 6.40 -18.35 -25.13
N ASN A 129 5.45 -17.96 -25.98
CA ASN A 129 5.13 -18.64 -27.25
C ASN A 129 5.55 -17.79 -28.47
N ALA A 130 6.37 -16.76 -28.26
CA ALA A 130 7.04 -15.96 -29.28
C ALA A 130 8.56 -16.15 -29.12
#